data_AF-A0ABD0RR57-F1
#
_entry.id   AF-A0ABD0RR57-F1
#
_cell.length_a   1.000
_cell.length_b   1.000
_cell.length_c   1.000
_cell.angle_alpha   90.00
_cell.angle_beta   90.00
_cell.angle_gamma   90.00
#
_symmetry.space_group_name_H-M   'P 1'
#
loop_
_entity.id
_entity.type
_entity.pdbx_description
1 polymer ?
#
loop_
_entity_poly.entity_id
_entity_poly.type
_entity_poly.pdbx_seq_one_letter_code
_entity_poly.pdbx_strand_id
1 'polypeptide(L)' 'MEVAKEEKCEFLPFLFPREVIMKDGRVVGLRFCRTEQQDDGTWVVDEEQIVHLKADFIISAFGSMLNDPE' A
#
# COMPACT_ATOMS: atom_id res chain seq x y z
N MET A 1 15.61 3.47 6.88
CA MET A 1 15.63 3.01 5.48
C MET A 1 16.84 2.13 5.21
N GLU A 2 18.05 2.56 5.61
CA GLU A 2 19.29 1.78 5.37
C GLU A 2 19.22 0.32 5.83
N VAL A 3 18.82 0.03 7.07
CA VAL A 3 18.72 -1.36 7.56
C VAL A 3 17.79 -2.22 6.69
N ALA A 4 16.60 -1.72 6.34
CA ALA A 4 15.67 -2.45 5.48
C ALA A 4 16.25 -2.71 4.08
N LYS A 5 17.03 -1.77 3.55
CA LYS A 5 17.74 -1.95 2.28
C LYS A 5 18.88 -2.97 2.40
N GLU A 6 19.67 -2.91 3.46
CA GLU A 6 20.75 -3.88 3.76
C GLU A 6 20.19 -5.30 3.92
N GLU A 7 19.01 -5.42 4.54
CA GLU A 7 18.26 -6.67 4.71
C GLU A 7 17.45 -7.08 3.47
N LYS A 8 17.60 -6.35 2.35
CA LYS A 8 16.99 -6.64 1.04
C LYS A 8 15.46 -6.58 1.02
N CYS A 9 14.86 -5.72 1.84
CA CYS A 9 13.46 -5.36 1.66
C CYS A 9 13.26 -4.63 0.32
N GLU A 10 12.19 -4.97 -0.38
CA GLU A 10 11.82 -4.31 -1.63
C GLU A 10 10.99 -3.05 -1.35
N PHE A 11 11.17 -2.01 -2.17
CA PHE A 11 10.46 -0.74 -2.05
C PHE A 11 9.67 -0.48 -3.33
N LEU A 12 8.34 -0.48 -3.22
CA LEU A 12 7.43 -0.21 -4.34
C LEU A 12 6.77 1.16 -4.14
N PRO A 13 7.33 2.24 -4.72
CA PRO A 13 6.77 3.58 -4.56
C PRO A 13 5.49 3.76 -5.39
N PHE A 14 4.76 4.85 -5.10
CA PHE A 14 3.62 5.33 -5.88
C PHE A 14 2.43 4.35 -5.99
N LEU A 15 2.16 3.60 -4.92
CA LEU A 15 1.07 2.64 -4.84
C LEU A 15 0.08 3.00 -3.74
N PHE A 16 -1.19 3.18 -4.10
CA PHE A 16 -2.29 3.39 -3.17
C PHE A 16 -3.05 2.07 -2.95
N PRO A 17 -3.19 1.56 -1.71
CA PRO A 17 -3.88 0.30 -1.45
C PRO A 17 -5.40 0.43 -1.69
N ARG A 18 -6.00 -0.53 -2.38
CA ARG A 18 -7.44 -0.56 -2.69
C ARG A 18 -8.18 -1.73 -2.08
N GLU A 19 -7.64 -2.94 -2.18
CA GLU A 19 -8.38 -4.14 -1.80
C GLU A 19 -7.46 -5.29 -1.39
N VAL A 20 -7.75 -5.89 -0.24
CA VAL A 20 -7.12 -7.14 0.20
C VAL A 20 -7.78 -8.30 -0.54
N ILE A 21 -6.97 -9.08 -1.26
CA ILE A 21 -7.44 -10.23 -2.03
C ILE A 21 -7.42 -11.44 -1.10
N MET A 22 -8.60 -11.98 -0.82
CA MET A 22 -8.79 -13.13 0.07
C MET A 22 -9.18 -14.37 -0.72
N LYS A 23 -8.66 -15.53 -0.33
CA LYS A 23 -9.09 -16.83 -0.84
C LYS A 23 -9.05 -17.86 0.28
N ASP A 24 -10.15 -18.59 0.45
CA ASP A 24 -10.27 -19.66 1.47
C ASP A 24 -9.91 -19.19 2.89
N GLY A 25 -10.31 -17.95 3.23
CA GLY A 25 -10.04 -17.34 4.53
C GLY A 25 -8.59 -16.85 4.73
N ARG A 26 -7.74 -16.88 3.70
CA ARG A 26 -6.35 -16.40 3.75
C ARG A 26 -6.13 -15.24 2.81
N VAL A 27 -5.21 -14.34 3.18
CA VAL A 27 -4.70 -13.31 2.27
C VAL A 27 -3.91 -14.00 1.18
N VAL A 28 -4.13 -13.61 -0.08
CA VAL A 28 -3.36 -14.08 -1.23
C VAL A 28 -2.76 -12.93 -2.05
N GLY A 29 -3.11 -11.69 -1.71
CA GLY A 29 -2.52 -10.51 -2.31
C GLY A 29 -3.18 -9.20 -1.87
N LEU A 30 -2.66 -8.12 -2.44
CA LEU A 30 -3.14 -6.76 -2.25
C LEU A 30 -3.20 -6.07 -3.62
N ARG A 31 -4.37 -5.51 -3.93
CA ARG A 31 -4.57 -4.66 -5.10
C ARG A 31 -4.21 -3.23 -4.75
N PHE A 32 -3.37 -2.63 -5.58
CA PHE A 32 -3.00 -1.23 -5.53
C PHE A 32 -3.40 -0.52 -6.82
N CYS A 33 -3.56 0.80 -6.72
CA CYS A 33 -3.66 1.71 -7.87
C CYS A 33 -2.45 2.65 -7.87
N ARG A 34 -1.99 3.06 -9.05
CA ARG A 34 -0.88 4.00 -9.18
C ARG A 34 -1.27 5.36 -8.60
N THR A 35 -0.32 6.00 -7.92
CA THR A 35 -0.42 7.43 -7.57
C THR A 35 0.54 8.27 -8.40
N GLU A 36 0.17 9.49 -8.69
CA GLU A 36 1.06 10.47 -9.30
C GLU A 36 0.87 11.85 -8.71
N GLN A 37 1.96 12.62 -8.71
CA GLN A 37 1.94 14.02 -8.33
C GLN A 37 1.73 14.87 -9.58
N GLN A 38 0.79 15.80 -9.53
CA GLN A 38 0.55 16.78 -10.58
C GLN A 38 1.51 17.97 -10.46
N ASP A 39 1.55 18.81 -11.50
CA ASP A 39 2.41 20.00 -11.56
C ASP A 39 2.12 21.00 -10.43
N ASP A 40 0.88 21.03 -9.91
CA ASP A 40 0.47 21.87 -8.78
C ASP A 40 0.83 21.27 -7.40
N GLY A 41 1.47 20.09 -7.40
CA GLY A 41 1.88 19.37 -6.20
C GLY A 41 0.80 18.49 -5.58
N THR A 42 -0.44 18.52 -6.08
CA THR A 42 -1.51 17.62 -5.64
C THR A 42 -1.24 16.18 -6.06
N TRP A 43 -1.83 15.23 -5.33
CA TRP A 43 -1.68 13.80 -5.61
C TRP A 43 -3.00 13.22 -6.08
N VAL A 44 -2.94 12.41 -7.13
CA VAL A 44 -4.10 11.66 -7.63
C VAL A 44 -3.82 10.16 -7.63
N VAL A 45 -4.89 9.40 -7.63
CA VAL A 45 -4.87 7.95 -7.80
C VAL A 45 -5.50 7.62 -9.14
N ASP A 46 -4.75 6.94 -10.00
CA ASP A 46 -5.24 6.43 -11.27
C ASP A 46 -5.85 5.03 -11.05
N GLU A 47 -7.18 4.95 -11.12
CA GLU A 47 -7.94 3.72 -10.87
C GLU A 47 -7.86 2.69 -12.00
N GLU A 48 -7.38 3.09 -13.19
CA GLU A 48 -7.20 2.20 -14.34
C GLU A 48 -5.83 1.52 -14.30
N GLN A 49 -4.83 2.16 -13.68
CA GLN A 49 -3.47 1.65 -13.53
C GLN A 49 -3.31 0.81 -12.25
N ILE A 50 -3.62 -0.49 -12.36
CA ILE A 50 -3.71 -1.42 -11.24
C ILE A 50 -2.46 -2.32 -11.12
N VAL A 51 -2.03 -2.58 -9.88
CA VAL A 51 -1.03 -3.61 -9.53
C VAL A 51 -1.64 -4.65 -8.61
N HIS A 52 -1.52 -5.93 -8.97
CA HIS A 52 -1.87 -7.06 -8.11
C HIS A 52 -0.60 -7.67 -7.54
N LEU A 53 -0.29 -7.39 -6.27
CA LEU A 53 0.87 -7.94 -5.59
C LEU A 53 0.45 -9.16 -4.77
N LYS A 54 1.05 -10.32 -5.06
CA LYS A 54 0.84 -11.52 -4.24
C LYS A 54 1.50 -11.34 -2.88
N ALA A 55 0.78 -11.71 -1.82
CA ALA A 55 1.24 -11.61 -0.45
C ALA A 55 0.41 -12.54 0.43
N ASP A 56 1.02 -13.09 1.47
CA ASP A 56 0.34 -13.92 2.48
C ASP A 56 0.04 -13.14 3.77
N PHE A 57 0.75 -12.04 4.01
CA PHE A 57 0.63 -11.20 5.20
C PHE A 57 0.63 -9.72 4.82
N ILE A 58 -0.17 -8.92 5.54
CA ILE A 58 -0.27 -7.46 5.37
C ILE A 58 -0.11 -6.81 6.74
N ILE A 59 0.80 -5.85 6.85
CA ILE A 59 1.04 -5.06 8.05
C ILE A 59 0.74 -3.59 7.71
N SER A 60 -0.34 -3.04 8.27
CA SER A 60 -0.63 -1.61 8.12
C SER A 60 0.22 -0.80 9.10
N ALA A 61 1.07 0.09 8.58
CA ALA A 61 1.96 0.92 9.38
C ALA A 61 1.77 2.42 9.10
N PHE A 62 0.53 2.88 8.91
CA PHE A 62 0.20 4.29 8.62
C PHE A 62 0.42 5.22 9.81
N GLY A 63 0.53 4.69 11.03
CA GLY A 63 0.72 5.47 12.25
C GLY A 63 -0.40 5.24 13.26
N SER A 64 -0.46 6.13 14.26
CA SER A 64 -1.44 6.09 15.36
C SER A 64 -2.24 7.39 15.42
N MET A 65 -3.45 7.33 15.97
CA MET A 65 -4.32 8.50 16.21
C MET A 65 -5.01 8.33 17.57
N LEU A 66 -5.36 9.45 18.22
CA LEU A 66 -6.24 9.45 19.39
C LEU A 66 -7.68 9.57 18.91
N ASN A 67 -8.40 8.46 18.90
CA ASN A 67 -9.75 8.35 18.33
C ASN A 67 -10.80 7.90 19.35
N ASP A 68 -10.45 7.82 20.64
CA ASP A 68 -11.44 7.51 21.66
C ASP A 68 -12.48 8.65 21.69
N PRO A 69 -13.78 8.35 21.53
CA PRO A 69 -14.82 9.33 21.81
C PRO A 69 -14.81 9.63 23.31
N GLU A 70 -14.81 10.91 23.69
CA GLU A 70 -14.98 11.33 25.09
C GLU A 70 -16.20 10.68 25.76
#